data_AF-A0AAX0XW34-F1
#
_entry.id   AF-A0AAX0XW34-F1
#
_cell.length_a   1.000
_cell.length_b   1.000
_cell.length_c   1.000
_cell.angle_alpha   90.00
_cell.angle_beta   90.00
_cell.angle_gamma   90.00
#
_symmetry.space_group_name_H-M   'P 1'
#
loop_
_entity.id
_entity.type
_entity.pdbx_description
1 polymer ?
#
loop_
_entity_poly.entity_id
_entity_poly.type
_entity_poly.pdbx_seq_one_letter_code
_entity_poly.pdbx_strand_id
1 'polypeptide(L)'
;MPIPLNHIQRPAVKMRKRDRLRAERIVAAGGPMPNLRERAVMLAEKLGEVRTRDLTEVGIPRCYLTRMCEEGLLIKVGYGRYRAVPRRAA
;
A
#
# COMPACT_ATOMS: atom_id res chain seq x y z
N MET A 1 23.45 13.64 35.03
CA MET A 1 22.22 12.95 35.48
C MET A 1 21.21 12.98 34.33
N PRO A 2 20.64 11.84 33.93
CA PRO A 2 19.83 11.71 32.71
C PRO A 2 18.40 12.20 32.94
N ILE A 3 17.84 12.89 31.95
CA ILE A 3 16.42 13.25 31.90
C ILE A 3 15.68 12.02 31.32
N PRO A 4 14.74 11.39 32.05
CA PRO A 4 13.97 10.29 31.47
C PRO A 4 13.00 10.85 30.44
N LEU A 5 13.22 10.50 29.16
CA LEU A 5 12.26 10.73 28.09
C LEU A 5 11.11 9.75 28.28
N ASN A 6 10.07 10.24 28.96
CA ASN A 6 8.81 9.56 29.19
C ASN A 6 8.30 8.88 27.92
N HIS A 7 8.00 7.59 28.08
CA HIS A 7 7.18 6.77 27.20
C HIS A 7 6.05 7.63 26.60
N ILE A 8 6.08 7.83 25.28
CA ILE A 8 4.95 8.37 24.54
C ILE A 8 3.82 7.34 24.71
N GLN A 9 2.95 7.56 25.69
CA GLN A 9 1.69 6.83 25.81
C GLN A 9 0.92 7.16 24.52
N ARG A 10 0.87 6.19 23.59
CA ARG A 10 -0.09 6.24 22.49
C ARG A 10 -1.46 6.46 23.12
N PRO A 11 -2.19 7.54 22.81
CA PRO A 11 -3.53 7.67 23.31
C PRO A 11 -4.31 6.47 22.76
N ALA A 12 -4.78 5.60 23.65
CA ALA A 12 -5.77 4.58 23.31
C ALA A 12 -7.06 5.34 23.00
N VAL A 13 -7.17 5.88 21.79
CA VAL A 13 -8.37 6.54 21.29
C VAL A 13 -9.49 5.52 21.42
N LYS A 14 -10.40 5.72 22.38
CA LYS A 14 -11.59 4.88 22.56
C LYS A 14 -12.39 4.94 21.26
N MET A 15 -12.18 3.94 20.40
CA MET A 15 -12.75 3.85 19.06
C MET A 15 -14.27 3.95 19.17
N ARG A 16 -14.89 4.92 18.47
CA ARG A 16 -16.35 5.06 18.50
C ARG A 16 -16.99 3.76 18.01
N LYS A 17 -18.15 3.39 18.56
CA LYS A 17 -18.88 2.15 18.18
C LYS A 17 -18.99 1.97 16.66
N ARG A 18 -19.19 3.07 15.92
CA ARG A 18 -19.23 3.07 14.44
C ARG A 18 -17.90 2.67 13.80
N ASP A 19 -16.79 3.19 14.29
CA ASP A 19 -15.45 2.91 13.75
C ASP A 19 -15.05 1.46 14.03
N ARG A 20 -15.42 0.93 15.21
CA ARG A 20 -15.25 -0.49 15.54
C ARG A 20 -16.04 -1.38 14.58
N LEU A 21 -17.32 -1.06 14.37
CA LEU A 21 -18.18 -1.82 13.45
C LEU A 21 -17.74 -1.72 11.98
N ARG A 22 -17.09 -0.60 11.62
CA ARG A 22 -16.47 -0.39 10.30
C ARG A 22 -15.22 -1.25 10.14
N ALA A 23 -14.36 -1.30 11.16
CA ALA A 23 -13.19 -2.16 11.18
C ALA A 23 -13.56 -3.65 11.18
N GLU A 24 -14.56 -4.05 11.98
CA GLU A 24 -15.10 -5.41 12.01
C GLU A 24 -15.67 -5.82 10.65
N ARG A 25 -16.38 -4.91 9.94
CA ARG A 25 -16.86 -5.16 8.57
C ARG A 25 -15.72 -5.32 7.57
N ILE A 26 -14.68 -4.51 7.70
CA ILE A 26 -13.49 -4.57 6.85
C ILE A 26 -12.77 -5.92 7.08
N VAL A 27 -12.59 -6.33 8.34
CA VAL A 27 -11.98 -7.62 8.69
C VAL A 27 -12.83 -8.80 8.20
N ALA A 28 -14.16 -8.74 8.37
CA ALA A 28 -15.09 -9.75 7.88
C ALA A 28 -15.13 -9.84 6.34
N ALA A 29 -14.83 -8.74 5.64
CA ALA A 29 -14.69 -8.71 4.17
C ALA A 29 -13.32 -9.19 3.67
N GLY A 30 -12.45 -9.72 4.55
CA GLY A 30 -11.12 -10.22 4.19
C GLY A 30 -9.99 -9.21 4.36
N GLY A 31 -10.23 -8.08 5.05
CA GLY A 31 -9.23 -7.06 5.36
C GLY A 31 -9.50 -5.70 4.70
N PRO A 32 -8.68 -4.68 5.01
CA PRO A 32 -8.79 -3.36 4.37
C PRO A 32 -8.75 -3.51 2.85
N MET A 33 -9.71 -2.88 2.17
CA MET A 33 -9.70 -2.83 0.70
C MET A 33 -8.33 -2.35 0.26
N PRO A 34 -7.59 -3.15 -0.51
CA PRO A 34 -6.22 -2.82 -0.85
C PRO A 34 -6.22 -1.48 -1.57
N ASN A 35 -5.41 -0.55 -1.06
CA ASN A 35 -5.31 0.78 -1.63
C ASN A 35 -4.83 0.66 -3.09
N LEU A 36 -5.09 1.68 -3.91
CA LEU A 36 -4.66 1.70 -5.33
C LEU A 36 -3.18 1.31 -5.49
N ARG A 37 -2.34 1.78 -4.56
CA ARG A 37 -0.91 1.45 -4.45
C ARG A 37 -0.65 -0.02 -4.18
N GLU A 38 -1.32 -0.59 -3.19
CA GLU A 38 -1.18 -2.00 -2.81
C GLU A 38 -1.66 -2.92 -3.93
N ARG A 39 -2.75 -2.55 -4.63
CA ARG A 39 -3.23 -3.28 -5.80
C ARG A 39 -2.21 -3.31 -6.92
N ALA A 40 -1.53 -2.18 -7.18
CA ALA A 40 -0.48 -2.10 -8.18
C ALA A 40 0.72 -2.99 -7.82
N VAL A 41 1.15 -2.94 -6.56
CA VAL A 41 2.28 -3.73 -6.05
C VAL A 41 1.96 -5.22 -6.08
N MET A 42 0.82 -5.65 -5.53
CA MET A 42 0.40 -7.06 -5.54
C MET A 42 0.32 -7.61 -6.97
N LEU A 43 -0.19 -6.82 -7.91
CA LEU A 43 -0.28 -7.24 -9.30
C LEU A 43 1.11 -7.38 -9.94
N ALA A 44 2.04 -6.49 -9.58
CA ALA A 44 3.42 -6.55 -10.02
C ALA A 44 4.25 -7.65 -9.35
N GLU A 45 3.94 -8.03 -8.12
CA GLU A 45 4.51 -9.21 -7.46
C GLU A 45 3.98 -10.50 -8.08
N LYS A 46 2.68 -10.57 -8.37
CA LYS A 46 2.03 -11.78 -8.91
C LYS A 46 2.45 -12.08 -10.35
N LEU A 47 2.60 -11.05 -11.19
CA LEU A 47 2.97 -11.20 -12.60
C LEU A 47 4.49 -11.04 -12.82
N GLY A 48 5.22 -10.51 -11.84
CA GLY A 48 6.65 -10.19 -11.93
C GLY A 48 6.94 -8.94 -12.77
N GLU A 49 6.47 -8.91 -14.02
CA GLU A 49 6.49 -7.74 -14.89
C GLU A 49 5.10 -7.39 -15.37
N VAL A 50 4.73 -6.12 -15.23
CA VAL A 50 3.40 -5.62 -15.57
C VAL A 50 3.50 -4.58 -16.65
N ARG A 51 2.61 -4.65 -17.63
CA ARG A 51 2.46 -3.58 -18.61
C ARG A 51 1.55 -2.50 -18.07
N THR A 52 1.74 -1.30 -18.59
CA THR A 52 0.84 -0.17 -18.31
C THR A 52 -0.62 -0.50 -18.61
N ARG A 53 -0.88 -1.33 -19.64
CA ARG A 53 -2.23 -1.76 -20.01
C ARG A 53 -2.90 -2.57 -18.89
N ASP A 54 -2.17 -3.52 -18.30
CA ASP A 54 -2.70 -4.40 -17.25
C ASP A 54 -2.99 -3.58 -15.98
N LEU A 55 -2.14 -2.59 -15.67
CA LEU A 55 -2.37 -1.66 -14.55
C LEU A 55 -3.61 -0.80 -14.79
N THR A 56 -3.79 -0.28 -16.01
CA THR A 56 -4.98 0.51 -16.36
C THR A 56 -6.27 -0.32 -16.34
N GLU A 57 -6.22 -1.59 -16.72
CA GLU A 57 -7.37 -2.51 -16.70
C GLU A 57 -7.83 -2.80 -15.26
N VAL A 58 -6.89 -2.81 -14.31
CA VAL A 58 -7.18 -2.96 -12.87
C VAL A 58 -7.67 -1.64 -12.24
N GLY A 59 -7.67 -0.55 -13.01
CA GLY A 59 -8.14 0.78 -12.62
C GLY A 59 -7.03 1.69 -12.10
N ILE A 60 -5.75 1.42 -12.38
CA ILE A 60 -4.62 2.24 -11.97
C ILE A 60 -4.28 3.24 -13.10
N PRO A 61 -4.48 4.55 -12.90
CA PRO A 61 -4.21 5.54 -13.94
C PRO A 61 -2.70 5.69 -14.23
N ARG A 62 -2.37 5.98 -15.50
CA ARG A 62 -0.97 6.17 -15.96
C ARG A 62 -0.18 7.20 -15.15
N CYS A 63 -0.82 8.32 -14.78
CA CYS A 63 -0.17 9.38 -14.02
C CYS A 63 0.30 8.93 -12.62
N TYR A 64 -0.33 7.90 -12.05
CA TYR A 64 0.05 7.36 -10.76
C TYR A 64 1.27 6.44 -10.83
N LEU A 65 1.60 5.88 -12.01
CA LEU A 65 2.76 5.00 -12.16
C LEU A 65 4.08 5.74 -11.93
N THR A 66 4.18 6.98 -12.42
CA THR A 66 5.35 7.82 -12.18
C THR A 66 5.52 8.09 -10.69
N ARG A 67 4.43 8.44 -9.99
CA ARG A 67 4.46 8.65 -8.52
C ARG A 67 4.81 7.37 -7.76
N MET A 68 4.29 6.22 -8.18
CA MET A 68 4.66 4.94 -7.58
C MET A 68 6.12 4.57 -7.82
N CYS A 69 6.71 5.01 -8.93
CA CYS A 69 8.15 4.90 -9.15
C CYS A 69 8.96 5.85 -8.25
N GLU A 70 8.52 7.10 -8.10
CA GLU A 70 9.15 8.09 -7.19
C GLU A 70 9.08 7.64 -5.72
N GLU A 71 7.96 7.05 -5.31
CA GLU A 71 7.77 6.50 -3.96
C GLU A 71 8.55 5.18 -3.73
N GLY A 72 9.17 4.61 -4.76
CA GLY A 72 9.92 3.36 -4.65
C GLY A 72 9.02 2.13 -4.44
N LEU A 73 7.80 2.15 -4.97
CA LEU A 73 6.90 0.99 -4.98
C LEU A 73 7.07 0.15 -6.25
N LEU A 74 7.31 0.81 -7.38
CA LEU A 74 7.51 0.19 -8.69
C LEU A 74 8.83 0.64 -9.30
N ILE A 75 9.47 -0.25 -10.07
CA ILE A 75 10.63 0.06 -10.90
C ILE A 75 10.19 0.02 -12.35
N LYS A 76 10.50 1.09 -13.10
CA LYS A 76 10.33 1.10 -14.56
C LYS A 76 11.46 0.30 -15.19
N VAL A 77 11.14 -0.89 -15.69
CA VAL A 77 12.11 -1.82 -16.30
C VAL A 77 12.30 -1.51 -17.80
N GLY A 78 11.29 -0.89 -18.43
CA GLY A 78 11.35 -0.53 -19.84
C GLY A 78 10.16 0.33 -20.26
N TYR A 79 10.00 0.53 -21.56
CA TYR A 79 8.87 1.30 -22.09
C TYR A 79 7.54 0.63 -21.73
N GLY A 80 6.75 1.31 -20.88
CA GLY A 80 5.46 0.81 -20.41
C GLY A 80 5.53 -0.47 -19.56
N ARG A 81 6.71 -0.84 -19.04
CA ARG A 81 6.90 -2.04 -18.21
C ARG A 81 7.38 -1.68 -16.82
N TYR A 82 6.71 -2.27 -15.83
CA TYR A 82 6.93 -1.99 -14.41
C TYR A 82 7.07 -3.29 -13.64
N ARG A 83 7.92 -3.29 -12.62
CA ARG A 83 8.13 -4.40 -11.69
C ARG A 83 7.97 -3.90 -10.27
N ALA A 84 7.48 -4.75 -9.36
CA ALA A 84 7.44 -4.41 -7.94
C ALA A 84 8.86 -4.23 -7.41
N VAL A 85 9.08 -3.22 -6.57
CA VAL A 85 10.32 -3.16 -5.79
C VAL A 85 10.34 -4.36 -4.85
N PRO A 86 11.40 -5.19 -4.84
CA PRO A 86 11.49 -6.28 -3.89
C PRO A 86 11.49 -5.69 -2.48
N ARG A 87 10.42 -5.93 -1.73
CA ARG A 87 10.33 -5.48 -0.35
C ARG A 87 11.36 -6.27 0.45
N ARG A 88 12.47 -5.61 0.80
CA ARG A 88 13.43 -6.15 1.76
C ARG A 88 12.69 -6.20 3.09
N ALA A 89 12.13 -7.36 3.43
CA ALA A 89 11.58 -7.62 4.74
C ALA A 89 12.73 -7.41 5.74
N ALA A 90 12.64 -6.34 6.52
CA ALA A 90 13.53 -6.04 7.64
C ALA A 90 12.89 -6.55 8.92
#